data_AF-A0A838MKP8-F1
#
_entry.id   AF-A0A838MKP8-F1
#
_cell.length_a   1.000
_cell.length_b   1.000
_cell.length_c   1.000
_cell.angle_alpha   90.00
_cell.angle_beta   90.00
_cell.angle_gamma   90.00
#
_symmetry.space_group_name_H-M   'P 1'
#
loop_
_entity.id
_entity.type
_entity.pdbx_description
1 polymer ?
#
loop_
_entity_poly.entity_id
_entity_poly.type
_entity_poly.pdbx_seq_one_letter_code
_entity_poly.pdbx_strand_id
1 'polypeptide(L)' 'MMGAQADIGPSGPRRWQIYARAKELRALAELATALAVSGPGQDLPRALAQFDRMRAILGECGE' A
#
# COMPACT_ATOMS: atom_id res chain seq x y z
N MET A 1 -15.65 -44.42 -7.46
CA MET A 1 -14.75 -43.73 -6.51
C MET A 1 -13.61 -43.14 -7.29
N MET A 2 -13.53 -41.81 -7.37
CA MET A 2 -12.28 -41.07 -7.60
C MET A 2 -12.56 -39.64 -7.18
N GLY A 3 -12.21 -39.31 -5.94
CA GLY A 3 -12.31 -37.96 -5.41
C GLY A 3 -11.19 -37.12 -5.99
N ALA A 4 -11.54 -36.11 -6.77
CA ALA A 4 -10.65 -35.01 -7.09
C ALA A 4 -10.38 -34.28 -5.76
N GLN A 5 -9.24 -34.54 -5.16
CA GLN A 5 -8.83 -33.89 -3.93
C GLN A 5 -8.44 -32.45 -4.29
N ALA A 6 -9.35 -31.53 -4.01
CA ALA A 6 -9.21 -30.12 -4.28
C ALA A 6 -7.98 -29.58 -3.52
N ASP A 7 -6.96 -29.19 -4.27
CA ASP A 7 -5.74 -28.55 -3.77
C ASP A 7 -6.02 -27.07 -3.45
N ILE A 8 -7.11 -26.80 -2.73
CA ILE A 8 -7.57 -25.46 -2.36
C ILE A 8 -7.11 -25.21 -0.92
N GLY A 9 -5.79 -25.08 -0.76
CA GLY A 9 -5.22 -24.42 0.41
C GLY A 9 -5.37 -22.90 0.28
N PRO A 10 -5.38 -22.13 1.38
CA PRO A 10 -5.42 -20.67 1.31
C PRO A 10 -4.18 -20.16 0.55
N SER A 11 -4.40 -19.69 -0.67
CA SER A 11 -3.35 -19.03 -1.45
C SER A 11 -3.05 -17.69 -0.78
N GLY A 12 -2.00 -17.66 0.04
CA GLY A 12 -1.53 -16.41 0.65
C GLY A 12 -1.19 -15.35 -0.41
N PRO A 13 -0.96 -14.09 0.01
CA PRO A 13 -0.66 -13.01 -0.91
C PRO A 13 0.57 -13.35 -1.76
N ARG A 14 0.44 -13.17 -3.07
CA ARG A 14 1.52 -13.42 -4.01
C ARG A 14 2.61 -12.38 -3.79
N ARG A 15 3.89 -12.77 -3.93
CA ARG A 15 5.05 -11.87 -3.76
C ARG A 15 4.92 -10.56 -4.56
N TRP A 16 4.40 -10.61 -5.79
CA TRP A 16 4.23 -9.42 -6.63
C TRP A 16 3.22 -8.41 -6.04
N GLN A 17 2.19 -8.88 -5.32
CA GLN A 17 1.20 -8.00 -4.66
C GLN A 17 1.86 -7.23 -3.52
N ILE A 18 2.72 -7.90 -2.75
CA ILE A 18 3.51 -7.28 -1.68
C ILE A 18 4.46 -6.22 -2.27
N TYR A 19 5.18 -6.56 -3.35
CA TYR A 19 6.06 -5.61 -4.03
C TYR A 19 5.32 -4.40 -4.62
N ALA A 20 4.16 -4.62 -5.23
CA ALA A 20 3.35 -3.54 -5.80
C ALA A 20 2.92 -2.55 -4.71
N ARG A 21 2.36 -3.05 -3.60
CA ARG A 21 1.97 -2.24 -2.44
C ARG A 21 3.14 -1.49 -1.82
N ALA A 22 4.30 -2.15 -1.64
CA ALA A 22 5.50 -1.51 -1.11
C ALA A 22 5.99 -0.35 -2.00
N LYS A 23 5.94 -0.51 -3.33
CA LYS A 23 6.28 0.57 -4.27
C LYS A 23 5.32 1.75 -4.17
N GLU A 24 4.03 1.47 -4.02
CA GLU A 24 3.01 2.51 -3.89
C GLU A 24 3.17 3.31 -2.59
N LEU A 25 3.39 2.62 -1.46
CA LEU A 25 3.68 3.27 -0.18
C LEU A 25 4.92 4.17 -0.26
N ARG A 26 5.98 3.71 -0.93
CA ARG A 26 7.19 4.52 -1.13
C ARG A 26 6.89 5.80 -1.92
N ALA A 27 6.14 5.69 -3.01
CA ALA A 27 5.79 6.85 -3.85
C ALA A 27 4.95 7.88 -3.07
N LEU A 28 4.01 7.42 -2.25
CA LEU A 28 3.21 8.29 -1.38
C LEU A 28 4.06 9.00 -0.33
N ALA A 29 5.01 8.30 0.29
CA ALA A 29 5.92 8.87 1.29
C ALA A 29 6.90 9.89 0.68
N GLU A 30 7.43 9.61 -0.52
CA GLU A 30 8.28 10.55 -1.28
C GLU A 30 7.51 11.84 -1.60
N LEU A 31 6.27 11.71 -2.09
CA LEU A 31 5.41 12.85 -2.37
C LEU A 31 5.05 13.66 -1.10
N ALA A 32 4.68 12.97 -0.01
CA ALA A 32 4.39 13.64 1.26
C ALA A 32 5.59 14.45 1.75
N THR A 33 6.79 13.88 1.64
CA THR A 33 8.05 14.57 1.99
C THR A 33 8.24 15.81 1.14
N ALA A 34 8.12 15.69 -0.20
CA ALA A 34 8.28 16.82 -1.12
C ALA A 34 7.30 17.97 -0.83
N LEU A 35 6.06 17.66 -0.43
CA LEU A 35 5.04 18.65 -0.08
C LEU A 35 5.23 19.25 1.33
N ALA A 36 5.94 18.55 2.22
CA ALA A 36 6.21 19.02 3.58
C ALA A 36 7.43 19.95 3.67
N VAL A 37 8.33 19.91 2.69
CA VAL A 37 9.52 20.78 2.63
C VAL A 37 9.09 22.25 2.64
N SER A 38 9.71 23.03 3.52
CA SER A 38 9.48 24.49 3.60
C SER A 38 9.84 25.18 2.29
N GLY A 39 8.92 25.99 1.77
CA GLY A 39 9.14 26.76 0.55
C GLY A 39 7.85 27.06 -0.21
N PRO A 40 7.95 27.71 -1.38
CA PRO A 40 6.78 28.13 -2.18
C PRO A 40 5.94 26.97 -2.73
N GLY A 41 6.40 25.72 -2.61
CA GLY A 41 5.68 24.50 -2.98
C GLY A 41 5.12 23.70 -1.79
N GLN A 42 5.20 24.24 -0.57
CA GLN A 42 4.72 23.56 0.63
C GLN A 42 3.19 23.43 0.59
N ASP A 43 2.70 22.23 0.85
CA ASP A 43 1.27 21.92 0.92
C ASP A 43 1.04 20.81 1.97
N LEU A 44 0.95 21.24 3.23
CA LEU A 44 0.80 20.33 4.38
C LEU A 44 -0.53 19.54 4.33
N PRO A 45 -1.70 20.14 3.99
CA PRO A 45 -2.93 19.38 3.84
C PRO A 45 -2.80 18.24 2.82
N ARG A 46 -2.16 18.50 1.67
CA ARG A 46 -1.95 17.47 0.64
C ARG A 46 -0.90 16.44 1.06
N ALA A 47 0.11 16.82 1.84
CA ALA A 47 1.04 15.89 2.46
C ALA A 47 0.29 14.93 3.42
N LEU A 48 -0.58 15.47 4.28
CA LEU A 48 -1.40 14.69 5.21
C LEU A 48 -2.33 13.72 4.49
N ALA A 49 -2.94 14.15 3.38
CA ALA A 49 -3.78 13.28 2.56
C ALA A 49 -3.03 12.05 1.99
N GLN A 50 -1.70 12.09 1.86
CA GLN A 50 -0.93 10.90 1.46
C GLN A 50 -0.84 9.88 2.60
N PHE A 51 -0.77 10.31 3.86
CA PHE A 51 -0.79 9.40 5.02
C PHE A 51 -2.13 8.67 5.16
N ASP A 52 -3.25 9.34 4.87
CA ASP A 52 -4.56 8.67 4.83
C ASP A 52 -4.62 7.56 3.77
N ARG A 53 -4.03 7.79 2.59
CA ARG A 53 -3.91 6.78 1.54
C ARG A 53 -3.02 5.62 1.95
N MET A 54 -1.88 5.91 2.59
CA MET A 54 -0.99 4.87 3.13
C MET A 54 -1.71 4.02 4.19
N ARG A 55 -2.50 4.65 5.07
CA ARG A 55 -3.30 3.92 6.07
C ARG A 55 -4.33 3.01 5.41
N ALA A 56 -4.99 3.44 4.34
CA ALA A 56 -5.93 2.59 3.59
C ALA A 56 -5.23 1.33 3.04
N ILE A 57 -4.07 1.50 2.37
CA ILE A 57 -3.29 0.39 1.82
C ILE A 57 -2.83 -0.59 2.91
N LEU A 58 -2.43 -0.07 4.08
CA LEU A 58 -1.98 -0.90 5.20
C LEU A 58 -3.16 -1.57 5.94
N GLY A 59 -4.32 -0.92 6.00
CA GLY A 59 -5.54 -1.46 6.60
C GLY A 59 -6.06 -2.68 5.84
N GLU A 60 -5.95 -2.68 4.51
CA GLU A 60 -6.27 -3.83 3.64
C GLU A 60 -5.37 -5.07 3.84
N CYS A 61 -4.32 -4.99 4.67
CA CYS A 61 -3.44 -6.11 5.03
C CYS A 61 -3.77 -6.73 6.39
N GLY A 62 -4.66 -6.12 7.19
CA GLY A 62 -4.94 -6.52 8.57
C GLY A 62 -6.15 -7.44 8.76
N GLU A 63 -6.89 -7.75 7.71
CA GLU A 63 -8.07 -8.64 7.70
C GLU A 63 -7.81 -9.95 6.96
#